data_AF-A0A7C2JRK3-F1
#
_entry.id   AF-A0A7C2JRK3-F1
#
_cell.length_a   1.000
_cell.length_b   1.000
_cell.length_c   1.000
_cell.angle_alpha   90.00
_cell.angle_beta   90.00
_cell.angle_gamma   90.00
#
_symmetry.space_group_name_H-M   'P 1'
#
loop_
_entity.id
_entity.type
_entity.pdbx_description
1 polymer ?
#
loop_
_entity_poly.entity_id
_entity_poly.type
_entity_poly.pdbx_seq_one_letter_code
_entity_poly.pdbx_strand_id
1 'polypeptide(L)'
;MGSLKDPHGGTLKNLYLDEAGVAKEKARARDLPSWDLTMRQLCDIEMLLNGAFSPLEGFLDEADYQSVLSNMRLTSGVIWPMPITLDVTPQFAEKLKEGDTIALRDGEGVLTATMEISSIYRPDRELEAKSVFGTTDTKHPGVDYLKRRSNEVYLGGRLRGVEAPVHYDFKHLRDTPKELRDRFQKLGWRRIVAFQTRNPMHRAHQELTFRAAKDVEANLLIQPVVGMTKPGDVDHFTRVRCYEHLLKAYPEQTTALSLLPLAMRMGGPREAVWHAIIRKNYGCTHFIVGRDHAGPGKDSSGKPFYGPYDAQRLMQELEKELDISMVPFKNMVYVEDKAQYFPEDEVEPGARTLDISGTELRRRLQEGADIPEWFSFPAVVAELRRTHPPRHKQGFTVFFTGLSGSGKSTVANALMVKLMEMGGRPVTLLDGDLVRKHLSSELGFSKEHRDLNIQRIGYVASEITKNGGIAICAPIAPYSATRKLVREMIEPLGGFIEVHVATPLEVCEQRDRKGLYAKARAGILKQFTGISDPYEVPENPEMRLDTTDATPDMSAHRIIVKLESLGFIK
;
A
#
# COMPACT_ATOMS: atom_id res chain seq x y z
N MET A 1 20.62 -18.92 31.10
CA MET A 1 21.07 -18.89 29.69
C MET A 1 19.82 -18.88 28.82
N GLY A 2 19.55 -17.81 28.06
CA GLY A 2 18.27 -17.65 27.37
C GLY A 2 18.12 -18.61 26.18
N SER A 3 16.97 -19.27 26.05
CA SER A 3 16.55 -19.98 24.83
C SER A 3 15.83 -19.01 23.88
N LEU A 4 15.70 -19.40 22.61
CA LEU A 4 14.72 -18.76 21.72
C LEU A 4 13.34 -18.84 22.38
N LYS A 5 12.46 -17.85 22.12
CA LYS A 5 11.09 -17.92 22.63
C LYS A 5 10.33 -19.05 21.95
N ASP A 6 9.53 -19.74 22.75
CA ASP A 6 8.62 -20.74 22.23
C ASP A 6 7.61 -20.06 21.28
N PRO A 7 7.14 -20.77 20.24
CA PRO A 7 6.07 -20.27 19.39
C PRO A 7 4.84 -19.86 20.21
N HIS A 8 4.11 -18.86 19.74
CA HIS A 8 2.89 -18.41 20.40
C HIS A 8 1.83 -19.53 20.37
N GLY A 9 1.22 -19.79 21.53
CA GLY A 9 0.40 -20.99 21.76
C GLY A 9 1.20 -22.31 21.90
N GLY A 10 2.53 -22.24 22.04
CA GLY A 10 3.41 -23.36 22.44
C GLY A 10 3.91 -24.25 21.30
N THR A 11 3.31 -24.21 20.11
CA THR A 11 3.72 -25.03 18.96
C THR A 11 3.74 -24.21 17.69
N LEU A 12 4.81 -24.34 16.89
CA LEU A 12 4.91 -23.70 15.59
C LEU A 12 4.02 -24.46 14.59
N LYS A 13 2.98 -23.81 14.07
CA LYS A 13 2.02 -24.38 13.14
C LYS A 13 2.53 -24.31 11.70
N ASN A 14 3.41 -25.24 11.32
CA ASN A 14 3.75 -25.44 9.91
C ASN A 14 2.69 -26.34 9.26
N LEU A 15 1.91 -25.78 8.35
CA LEU A 15 0.73 -26.42 7.75
C LEU A 15 1.02 -27.01 6.37
N TYR A 16 2.26 -26.94 5.88
CA TYR A 16 2.63 -27.56 4.60
C TYR A 16 2.59 -29.09 4.72
N LEU A 17 1.95 -29.72 3.74
CA LEU A 17 1.92 -31.16 3.59
C LEU A 17 3.30 -31.68 3.15
N ASP A 18 3.55 -32.95 3.43
CA ASP A 18 4.67 -33.69 2.83
C ASP A 18 4.45 -33.94 1.34
N GLU A 19 5.47 -34.41 0.62
CA GLU A 19 5.40 -34.63 -0.84
C GLU A 19 4.24 -35.54 -1.25
N ALA A 20 4.00 -36.62 -0.49
CA ALA A 20 2.90 -37.55 -0.72
C ALA A 20 1.54 -36.88 -0.48
N GLY A 21 1.40 -36.10 0.59
CA GLY A 21 0.22 -35.31 0.91
C GLY A 21 -0.08 -34.27 -0.17
N VAL A 22 0.94 -33.55 -0.65
CA VAL A 22 0.83 -32.56 -1.74
C VAL A 22 0.28 -33.22 -3.00
N ALA A 23 0.82 -34.36 -3.44
CA ALA A 23 0.36 -35.05 -4.64
C ALA A 23 -1.12 -35.47 -4.53
N LYS A 24 -1.53 -36.01 -3.38
CA LYS A 24 -2.93 -36.37 -3.10
C LYS A 24 -3.84 -35.15 -3.09
N GLU A 25 -3.40 -34.06 -2.47
CA GLU A 25 -4.18 -32.84 -2.34
C GLU A 25 -4.38 -32.14 -3.68
N LYS A 26 -3.34 -32.08 -4.52
CA LYS A 26 -3.43 -31.59 -5.91
C LYS A 26 -4.41 -32.38 -6.74
N ALA A 27 -4.47 -33.71 -6.58
CA ALA A 27 -5.44 -34.54 -7.27
C ALA A 27 -6.87 -34.23 -6.81
N ARG A 28 -7.09 -34.13 -5.49
CA ARG A 28 -8.40 -33.80 -4.89
C ARG A 28 -8.89 -32.42 -5.31
N ALA A 29 -8.00 -31.43 -5.37
CA ALA A 29 -8.34 -30.04 -5.61
C ALA A 29 -8.75 -29.68 -7.06
N ARG A 30 -8.66 -30.62 -8.00
CA ARG A 30 -9.05 -30.39 -9.41
C ARG A 30 -10.54 -30.09 -9.56
N ASP A 31 -11.36 -30.75 -8.76
CA ASP A 31 -12.83 -30.69 -8.86
C ASP A 31 -13.45 -29.84 -7.74
N LEU A 32 -12.64 -29.21 -6.89
CA LEU A 32 -13.14 -28.37 -5.81
C LEU A 32 -13.55 -26.98 -6.34
N PRO A 33 -14.58 -26.35 -5.72
CA PRO A 33 -14.80 -24.92 -5.88
C PRO A 33 -13.52 -24.15 -5.55
N SER A 34 -13.15 -23.22 -6.42
CA SER A 34 -11.88 -22.50 -6.32
C SER A 34 -12.10 -21.03 -6.06
N TRP A 35 -11.31 -20.48 -5.14
CA TRP A 35 -11.22 -19.05 -4.87
C TRP A 35 -9.81 -18.54 -5.19
N ASP A 36 -9.74 -17.51 -6.02
CA ASP A 36 -8.49 -16.85 -6.36
C ASP A 36 -8.21 -15.78 -5.29
N LEU A 37 -7.09 -15.95 -4.58
CA LEU A 37 -6.72 -15.13 -3.45
C LEU A 37 -6.35 -13.72 -3.89
N THR A 38 -6.84 -12.73 -3.14
CA THR A 38 -6.35 -11.36 -3.27
C THR A 38 -4.91 -11.24 -2.76
N MET A 39 -4.19 -10.17 -3.12
CA MET A 39 -2.83 -9.94 -2.61
C MET A 39 -2.73 -9.93 -1.08
N ARG A 40 -3.76 -9.43 -0.37
CA ARG A 40 -3.81 -9.47 1.10
C ARG A 40 -3.94 -10.91 1.59
N GLN A 41 -4.84 -11.67 0.99
CA GLN A 41 -5.08 -13.07 1.33
C GLN A 41 -3.86 -13.95 1.01
N LEU A 42 -3.10 -13.65 -0.04
CA LEU A 42 -1.81 -14.30 -0.36
C LEU A 42 -0.76 -14.05 0.72
N CYS A 43 -0.65 -12.81 1.22
CA CYS A 43 0.24 -12.51 2.35
C CYS A 43 -0.19 -13.27 3.62
N ASP A 44 -1.50 -13.26 3.92
CA ASP A 44 -2.02 -13.90 5.12
C ASP A 44 -1.89 -15.43 5.07
N ILE A 45 -2.19 -16.05 3.93
CA ILE A 45 -2.08 -17.50 3.78
C ILE A 45 -0.62 -17.95 3.88
N GLU A 46 0.34 -17.21 3.35
CA GLU A 46 1.76 -17.52 3.52
C GLU A 46 2.15 -17.55 5.00
N MET A 47 1.70 -16.55 5.76
CA MET A 47 1.97 -16.42 7.18
C MET A 47 1.24 -17.46 8.04
N LEU A 48 0.05 -17.90 7.61
CA LEU A 48 -0.67 -19.03 8.23
C LEU A 48 0.07 -20.35 7.96
N LEU A 49 0.42 -20.63 6.71
CA LEU A 49 0.99 -21.91 6.31
C LEU A 49 2.41 -22.13 6.87
N ASN A 50 3.24 -21.09 6.90
CA ASN A 50 4.61 -21.18 7.40
C ASN A 50 4.72 -21.10 8.94
N GLY A 51 3.61 -20.89 9.64
CA GLY A 51 3.55 -20.81 11.11
C GLY A 51 3.88 -19.45 11.71
N ALA A 52 4.09 -18.40 10.91
CA ALA A 52 4.31 -17.05 11.43
C ALA A 52 3.09 -16.51 12.19
N PHE A 53 1.90 -17.03 11.91
CA PHE A 53 0.65 -16.75 12.64
C PHE A 53 0.26 -17.83 13.66
N SER A 54 1.19 -18.68 14.11
CA SER A 54 0.91 -19.59 15.23
C SER A 54 0.29 -18.81 16.42
N PRO A 55 -0.78 -19.34 17.05
CA PRO A 55 -1.28 -20.71 16.95
C PRO A 55 -2.31 -20.96 15.85
N LEU A 56 -2.58 -20.00 14.96
CA LEU A 56 -3.59 -20.18 13.92
C LEU A 56 -3.22 -21.32 12.97
N GLU A 57 -4.26 -22.09 12.59
CA GLU A 57 -4.17 -23.19 11.62
C GLU A 57 -5.02 -22.93 10.37
N GLY A 58 -5.50 -21.70 10.21
CA GLY A 58 -6.44 -21.33 9.17
C GLY A 58 -7.00 -19.93 9.34
N PHE A 59 -7.96 -19.57 8.49
CA PHE A 59 -8.69 -18.31 8.61
C PHE A 59 -9.72 -18.41 9.73
N LEU A 60 -9.91 -17.31 10.48
CA LEU A 60 -10.74 -17.30 11.67
C LEU A 60 -12.19 -17.65 11.36
N ASP A 61 -12.73 -18.60 12.13
CA ASP A 61 -14.16 -18.82 12.19
C ASP A 61 -14.89 -17.68 12.89
N GLU A 62 -16.23 -17.71 12.86
CA GLU A 62 -17.03 -16.63 13.42
C GLU A 62 -16.77 -16.47 14.92
N ALA A 63 -16.58 -17.56 15.66
CA ALA A 63 -16.40 -17.50 17.11
C ALA A 63 -15.06 -16.85 17.49
N ASP A 64 -13.97 -17.27 16.85
CA ASP A 64 -12.65 -16.67 17.05
C ASP A 64 -12.63 -15.23 16.55
N TYR A 65 -13.25 -14.94 15.40
CA TYR A 65 -13.38 -13.58 14.89
C TYR A 65 -14.07 -12.65 15.90
N GLN A 66 -15.24 -13.03 16.43
CA GLN A 66 -15.96 -12.21 17.41
C GLN A 66 -15.17 -12.04 18.72
N SER A 67 -14.48 -13.09 19.17
CA SER A 67 -13.61 -13.03 20.35
C SER A 67 -12.41 -12.10 20.14
N VAL A 68 -11.82 -12.08 18.94
CA VAL A 68 -10.72 -11.19 18.58
C VAL A 68 -11.17 -9.73 18.55
N LEU A 69 -12.36 -9.45 18.02
CA LEU A 69 -12.93 -8.10 18.02
C LEU A 69 -13.13 -7.59 19.45
N SER A 70 -13.80 -8.38 20.28
CA SER A 70 -14.20 -7.98 21.64
C SER A 70 -13.02 -7.93 22.61
N ASN A 71 -12.13 -8.93 22.58
CA ASN A 71 -11.20 -9.18 23.68
C ASN A 71 -9.74 -9.33 23.25
N MET A 72 -9.42 -9.20 21.95
CA MET A 72 -8.08 -9.49 21.40
C MET A 72 -7.57 -10.89 21.76
N ARG A 73 -8.48 -11.87 21.76
CA ARG A 73 -8.19 -13.28 22.10
C ARG A 73 -8.94 -14.20 21.17
N LEU A 74 -8.36 -15.35 20.90
CA LEU A 74 -9.09 -16.50 20.36
C LEU A 74 -10.03 -17.05 21.43
N THR A 75 -11.01 -17.86 21.04
CA THR A 75 -11.91 -18.58 21.95
C THR A 75 -11.16 -19.50 22.92
N SER A 76 -9.97 -19.96 22.55
CA SER A 76 -9.04 -20.69 23.44
C SER A 76 -8.47 -19.84 24.59
N GLY A 77 -8.68 -18.53 24.56
CA GLY A 77 -8.13 -17.57 25.52
C GLY A 77 -6.77 -16.99 25.11
N VAL A 78 -6.10 -17.55 24.11
CA VAL A 78 -4.78 -17.07 23.64
C VAL A 78 -4.91 -15.69 23.01
N ILE A 79 -4.02 -14.76 23.37
CA ILE A 79 -3.98 -13.40 22.78
C ILE A 79 -3.85 -13.47 21.26
N TRP A 80 -4.75 -12.80 20.56
CA TRP A 80 -4.69 -12.57 19.13
C TRP A 80 -5.41 -11.26 18.79
N PRO A 81 -4.71 -10.19 18.39
CA PRO A 81 -5.30 -8.86 18.32
C PRO A 81 -5.92 -8.48 16.96
N MET A 82 -5.62 -9.22 15.89
CA MET A 82 -5.94 -8.82 14.50
C MET A 82 -6.77 -9.89 13.78
N PRO A 83 -7.96 -9.59 13.23
CA PRO A 83 -8.73 -10.59 12.50
C PRO A 83 -8.03 -11.00 11.20
N ILE A 84 -7.86 -12.31 10.99
CA ILE A 84 -7.30 -12.91 9.78
C ILE A 84 -8.38 -13.77 9.13
N THR A 85 -9.09 -13.21 8.16
CA THR A 85 -10.30 -13.80 7.57
C THR A 85 -10.13 -13.95 6.06
N LEU A 86 -10.84 -14.93 5.48
CA LEU A 86 -10.94 -15.11 4.05
C LEU A 86 -12.26 -14.51 3.56
N ASP A 87 -12.19 -13.32 2.96
CA ASP A 87 -13.36 -12.63 2.41
C ASP A 87 -13.63 -13.00 0.95
N VAL A 88 -14.86 -13.47 0.68
CA VAL A 88 -15.33 -13.92 -0.64
C VAL A 88 -16.61 -13.22 -1.08
N THR A 89 -16.88 -13.23 -2.38
CA THR A 89 -18.13 -12.65 -2.91
C THR A 89 -19.36 -13.45 -2.45
N PRO A 90 -20.53 -12.80 -2.26
CA PRO A 90 -21.78 -13.49 -1.97
C PRO A 90 -22.08 -14.63 -2.94
N GLN A 91 -21.85 -14.41 -4.24
CA GLN A 91 -22.12 -15.39 -5.30
C GLN A 91 -21.24 -16.63 -5.22
N PHE A 92 -20.04 -16.51 -4.65
CA PHE A 92 -19.18 -17.66 -4.38
C PHE A 92 -19.67 -18.39 -3.13
N ALA A 93 -19.94 -17.66 -2.05
CA ALA A 93 -20.40 -18.22 -0.77
C ALA A 93 -21.74 -18.97 -0.86
N GLU A 94 -22.68 -18.50 -1.68
CA GLU A 94 -24.01 -19.14 -1.87
C GLU A 94 -23.94 -20.59 -2.39
N LYS A 95 -22.81 -21.00 -2.95
CA LYS A 95 -22.59 -22.35 -3.49
C LYS A 95 -21.99 -23.32 -2.47
N LEU A 96 -21.69 -22.83 -1.27
CA LEU A 96 -20.90 -23.54 -0.26
C LEU A 96 -21.74 -23.80 0.98
N LYS A 97 -21.35 -24.81 1.74
CA LYS A 97 -21.85 -25.10 3.09
C LYS A 97 -20.67 -25.42 4.02
N GLU A 98 -20.91 -25.33 5.32
CA GLU A 98 -19.95 -25.80 6.32
C GLU A 98 -19.64 -27.29 6.11
N GLY A 99 -18.37 -27.66 6.28
CA GLY A 99 -17.81 -28.97 5.97
C GLY A 99 -17.36 -29.14 4.51
N ASP A 100 -17.71 -28.22 3.59
CA ASP A 100 -17.15 -28.26 2.24
C ASP A 100 -15.65 -27.94 2.26
N THR A 101 -14.92 -28.44 1.25
CA THR A 101 -13.54 -28.03 0.99
C THR A 101 -13.47 -27.15 -0.24
N ILE A 102 -12.73 -26.05 -0.15
CA ILE A 102 -12.39 -25.19 -1.30
C ILE A 102 -10.91 -25.23 -1.63
N ALA A 103 -10.58 -25.01 -2.90
CA ALA A 103 -9.23 -24.75 -3.37
C ALA A 103 -8.92 -23.26 -3.29
N LEU A 104 -7.73 -22.91 -2.78
CA LEU A 104 -7.23 -21.55 -2.71
C LEU A 104 -6.05 -21.40 -3.66
N ARG A 105 -6.18 -20.48 -4.63
CA ARG A 105 -5.22 -20.31 -5.72
C ARG A 105 -4.66 -18.90 -5.75
N ASP A 106 -3.47 -18.75 -6.32
CA ASP A 106 -2.96 -17.44 -6.68
C ASP A 106 -3.59 -16.93 -7.99
N GLY A 107 -3.21 -15.72 -8.41
CA GLY A 107 -3.72 -15.11 -9.65
C GLY A 107 -3.30 -15.81 -10.94
N GLU A 108 -2.34 -16.75 -10.89
CA GLU A 108 -1.93 -17.59 -12.02
C GLU A 108 -2.61 -18.98 -12.01
N GLY A 109 -3.42 -19.26 -10.99
CA GLY A 109 -4.15 -20.52 -10.81
C GLY A 109 -3.36 -21.61 -10.06
N VAL A 110 -2.19 -21.29 -9.50
CA VAL A 110 -1.39 -22.23 -8.71
C VAL A 110 -2.11 -22.54 -7.40
N LEU A 111 -2.24 -23.82 -7.08
CA LEU A 111 -2.87 -24.27 -5.83
C LEU A 111 -1.95 -23.99 -4.63
N THR A 112 -2.30 -22.99 -3.84
CA THR A 112 -1.57 -22.64 -2.62
C THR A 112 -1.97 -23.54 -1.45
N ALA A 113 -3.27 -23.72 -1.24
CA ALA A 113 -3.80 -24.55 -0.16
C ALA A 113 -5.21 -25.07 -0.48
N THR A 114 -5.68 -26.01 0.32
CA THR A 114 -7.13 -26.28 0.45
C THR A 114 -7.60 -25.89 1.84
N MET A 115 -8.85 -25.44 1.94
CA MET A 115 -9.47 -25.08 3.21
C MET A 115 -10.74 -25.89 3.44
N GLU A 116 -10.88 -26.51 4.61
CA GLU A 116 -12.13 -27.10 5.08
C GLU A 116 -12.92 -26.02 5.84
N ILE A 117 -14.12 -25.70 5.37
CA ILE A 117 -14.92 -24.59 5.89
C ILE A 117 -15.57 -24.99 7.21
N SER A 118 -15.28 -24.23 8.27
CA SER A 118 -15.93 -24.37 9.59
C SER A 118 -17.05 -23.35 9.81
N SER A 119 -17.03 -22.20 9.14
CA SER A 119 -18.10 -21.21 9.25
C SER A 119 -18.21 -20.33 7.99
N ILE A 120 -19.45 -19.90 7.68
CA ILE A 120 -19.76 -18.95 6.61
C ILE A 120 -20.60 -17.82 7.20
N TYR A 121 -20.05 -16.61 7.30
CA TYR A 121 -20.70 -15.53 8.04
C TYR A 121 -20.54 -14.15 7.38
N ARG A 122 -21.45 -13.23 7.72
CA ARG A 122 -21.40 -11.83 7.27
C ARG A 122 -21.00 -10.94 8.45
N PRO A 123 -19.80 -10.34 8.44
CA PRO A 123 -19.32 -9.52 9.54
C PRO A 123 -20.06 -8.16 9.59
N ASP A 124 -20.25 -7.65 10.81
CA ASP A 124 -20.51 -6.21 10.99
C ASP A 124 -19.19 -5.44 10.80
N ARG A 125 -18.99 -4.92 9.59
CA ARG A 125 -17.79 -4.18 9.21
C ARG A 125 -17.64 -2.83 9.92
N GLU A 126 -18.74 -2.25 10.41
CA GLU A 126 -18.68 -1.01 11.17
C GLU A 126 -18.18 -1.30 12.59
N LEU A 127 -18.66 -2.39 13.19
CA LEU A 127 -18.14 -2.91 14.47
C LEU A 127 -16.68 -3.33 14.36
N GLU A 128 -16.30 -4.04 13.30
CA GLU A 128 -14.90 -4.41 13.06
C GLU A 128 -14.01 -3.16 12.93
N ALA A 129 -14.44 -2.16 12.15
CA ALA A 129 -13.68 -0.93 11.99
C ALA A 129 -13.42 -0.24 13.33
N LYS A 130 -14.47 -0.09 14.16
CA LYS A 130 -14.35 0.50 15.50
C LYS A 130 -13.48 -0.34 16.42
N SER A 131 -13.71 -1.65 16.47
CA SER A 131 -13.04 -2.56 17.41
C SER A 131 -11.56 -2.71 17.09
N VAL A 132 -11.19 -2.83 15.80
CA VAL A 132 -9.81 -3.10 15.36
C VAL A 132 -9.03 -1.81 15.17
N PHE A 133 -9.61 -0.81 14.51
CA PHE A 133 -8.90 0.42 14.13
C PHE A 133 -9.19 1.60 15.06
N GLY A 134 -10.17 1.49 15.96
CA GLY A 134 -10.57 2.59 16.84
C GLY A 134 -11.36 3.70 16.13
N THR A 135 -11.70 3.52 14.85
CA THR A 135 -12.34 4.56 14.03
C THR A 135 -13.11 3.95 12.86
N THR A 136 -14.04 4.71 12.28
CA THR A 136 -14.75 4.36 11.05
C THR A 136 -14.44 5.31 9.90
N ASP A 137 -13.49 6.23 10.11
CA ASP A 137 -12.97 7.16 9.11
C ASP A 137 -12.21 6.39 8.02
N THR A 138 -12.71 6.51 6.78
CA THR A 138 -12.10 5.88 5.59
C THR A 138 -10.74 6.48 5.19
N LYS A 139 -10.25 7.52 5.87
CA LYS A 139 -8.85 7.94 5.73
C LYS A 139 -7.88 6.96 6.40
N HIS A 140 -8.37 6.15 7.35
CA HIS A 140 -7.59 5.05 7.91
C HIS A 140 -7.45 3.94 6.85
N PRO A 141 -6.23 3.56 6.41
CA PRO A 141 -6.06 2.59 5.32
C PRO A 141 -6.70 1.22 5.57
N GLY A 142 -6.67 0.75 6.83
CA GLY A 142 -7.36 -0.48 7.23
C GLY A 142 -8.89 -0.41 7.07
N VAL A 143 -9.49 0.73 7.43
CA VAL A 143 -10.95 0.96 7.33
C VAL A 143 -11.36 1.14 5.87
N ASP A 144 -10.56 1.88 5.09
CA ASP A 144 -10.78 2.05 3.66
C ASP A 144 -10.83 0.70 2.94
N TYR A 145 -9.84 -0.16 3.23
CA TYR A 145 -9.79 -1.51 2.68
C TYR A 145 -11.02 -2.33 3.09
N LEU A 146 -11.35 -2.35 4.38
CA LEU A 146 -12.49 -3.10 4.91
C LEU A 146 -13.83 -2.68 4.28
N LYS A 147 -14.01 -1.38 4.03
CA LYS A 147 -15.27 -0.86 3.48
C LYS A 147 -15.33 -0.95 1.95
N ARG A 148 -14.21 -0.75 1.25
CA ARG A 148 -14.21 -0.56 -0.21
C ARG A 148 -13.56 -1.69 -1.01
N ARG A 149 -12.75 -2.55 -0.38
CA ARG A 149 -11.96 -3.57 -1.09
C ARG A 149 -12.24 -5.00 -0.67
N SER A 150 -12.57 -5.26 0.60
CA SER A 150 -12.95 -6.62 1.02
C SER A 150 -14.36 -7.01 0.58
N ASN A 151 -14.56 -8.30 0.36
CA ASN A 151 -15.83 -8.92 0.02
C ASN A 151 -16.69 -9.23 1.26
N GLU A 152 -18.00 -9.37 1.03
CA GLU A 152 -19.03 -9.26 2.08
C GLU A 152 -19.18 -10.47 2.99
N VAL A 153 -18.69 -11.64 2.56
CA VAL A 153 -18.85 -12.89 3.30
C VAL A 153 -17.49 -13.41 3.72
N TYR A 154 -17.34 -13.77 4.99
CA TYR A 154 -16.12 -14.36 5.53
C TYR A 154 -16.28 -15.87 5.65
N LEU A 155 -15.24 -16.59 5.26
CA LEU A 155 -15.11 -18.02 5.43
C LEU A 155 -14.07 -18.30 6.52
N GLY A 156 -14.48 -19.03 7.54
CA GLY A 156 -13.60 -19.62 8.54
C GLY A 156 -13.27 -21.05 8.17
N GLY A 157 -12.05 -21.50 8.49
CA GLY A 157 -11.69 -22.88 8.19
C GLY A 157 -10.21 -23.20 8.33
N ARG A 158 -9.92 -24.49 8.50
CA ARG A 158 -8.55 -25.00 8.66
C ARG A 158 -7.89 -25.21 7.30
N LEU A 159 -6.61 -24.85 7.21
CA LEU A 159 -5.83 -24.95 5.99
C LEU A 159 -5.00 -26.23 5.93
N ARG A 160 -4.77 -26.69 4.69
CA ARG A 160 -3.76 -27.69 4.35
C ARG A 160 -2.89 -27.11 3.23
N GLY A 161 -1.65 -26.79 3.56
CA GLY A 161 -0.71 -26.12 2.65
C GLY A 161 -0.19 -27.06 1.58
N VAL A 162 -0.29 -26.63 0.32
CA VAL A 162 0.17 -27.42 -0.84
C VAL A 162 1.45 -26.81 -1.40
N GLU A 163 1.42 -25.53 -1.72
CA GLU A 163 2.58 -24.78 -2.23
C GLU A 163 2.66 -23.43 -1.54
N ALA A 164 3.88 -22.97 -1.28
CA ALA A 164 4.10 -21.60 -0.81
C ALA A 164 3.88 -20.62 -1.97
N PRO A 165 3.33 -19.41 -1.70
CA PRO A 165 3.31 -18.35 -2.70
C PRO A 165 4.71 -18.12 -3.29
N VAL A 166 4.79 -18.04 -4.61
CA VAL A 166 6.08 -17.96 -5.30
C VAL A 166 6.61 -16.54 -5.26
N HIS A 167 7.80 -16.38 -4.68
CA HIS A 167 8.55 -15.12 -4.70
C HIS A 167 9.80 -15.27 -5.56
N TYR A 168 9.96 -14.41 -6.58
CA TYR A 168 11.14 -14.41 -7.44
C TYR A 168 12.22 -13.43 -6.98
N ASP A 169 11.86 -12.50 -6.10
CA ASP A 169 12.70 -11.42 -5.61
C ASP A 169 13.36 -11.78 -4.28
N PHE A 170 14.64 -11.42 -4.14
CA PHE A 170 15.38 -11.48 -2.87
C PHE A 170 15.22 -12.82 -2.10
N LYS A 171 15.15 -13.95 -2.80
CA LYS A 171 14.92 -15.28 -2.19
C LYS A 171 15.85 -15.57 -1.00
N HIS A 172 17.11 -15.14 -1.10
CA HIS A 172 18.13 -15.32 -0.05
C HIS A 172 17.87 -14.51 1.23
N LEU A 173 16.93 -13.56 1.21
CA LEU A 173 16.50 -12.77 2.37
C LEU A 173 15.12 -13.19 2.88
N ARG A 174 14.42 -14.13 2.22
CA ARG A 174 13.08 -14.57 2.63
C ARG A 174 13.23 -15.85 3.44
N ASP A 175 13.14 -15.72 4.76
CA ASP A 175 13.21 -16.85 5.67
C ASP A 175 11.82 -17.13 6.27
N THR A 176 11.45 -18.39 6.38
CA THR A 176 10.33 -18.86 7.21
C THR A 176 10.68 -18.81 8.70
N PRO A 177 9.68 -18.88 9.61
CA PRO A 177 9.94 -19.01 11.05
C PRO A 177 10.88 -20.16 11.41
N LYS A 178 10.74 -21.30 10.73
CA LYS A 178 11.61 -22.46 10.93
C LYS A 178 13.06 -22.16 10.49
N GLU A 179 13.25 -21.61 9.31
CA GLU A 179 14.58 -21.30 8.78
C GLU A 179 15.32 -20.27 9.64
N LEU A 180 14.64 -19.21 10.11
CA LEU A 180 15.27 -18.26 11.05
C LEU A 180 15.64 -18.90 12.38
N ARG A 181 14.76 -19.72 12.96
CA ARG A 181 15.06 -20.43 14.21
C ARG A 181 16.27 -21.34 14.06
N ASP A 182 16.33 -22.11 12.98
CA ASP A 182 17.45 -23.00 12.67
C ASP A 182 18.74 -22.18 12.44
N ARG A 183 18.65 -21.04 11.74
CA ARG A 183 19.77 -20.11 11.54
C ARG A 183 20.28 -19.53 12.85
N PHE A 184 19.39 -19.08 13.73
CA PHE A 184 19.77 -18.54 15.04
C PHE A 184 20.46 -19.61 15.89
N GLN A 185 19.96 -20.84 15.90
CA GLN A 185 20.61 -21.95 16.61
C GLN A 185 22.01 -22.23 16.05
N LYS A 186 22.16 -22.29 14.72
CA LYS A 186 23.44 -22.53 14.04
C LYS A 186 24.47 -21.45 14.35
N LEU A 187 24.04 -20.19 14.41
CA LEU A 187 24.91 -19.04 14.75
C LEU A 187 25.13 -18.88 16.26
N GLY A 188 24.51 -19.72 17.10
CA GLY A 188 24.59 -19.59 18.56
C GLY A 188 23.83 -18.38 19.12
N TRP A 189 22.92 -17.77 18.35
CA TRP A 189 22.11 -16.64 18.77
C TRP A 189 21.05 -17.09 19.78
N ARG A 190 21.06 -16.44 20.95
CA ARG A 190 20.16 -16.77 22.08
C ARG A 190 19.24 -15.62 22.47
N ARG A 191 19.72 -14.39 22.32
CA ARG A 191 18.94 -13.16 22.47
C ARG A 191 18.94 -12.47 21.12
N ILE A 192 17.73 -12.22 20.62
CA ILE A 192 17.48 -11.56 19.35
C ILE A 192 16.45 -10.46 19.59
N VAL A 193 16.79 -9.24 19.20
CA VAL A 193 15.89 -8.10 19.12
C VAL A 193 15.47 -7.90 17.67
N ALA A 194 14.16 -7.87 17.42
CA ALA A 194 13.62 -7.64 16.09
C ALA A 194 13.22 -6.18 15.89
N PHE A 195 13.53 -5.65 14.71
CA PHE A 195 13.13 -4.33 14.27
C PHE A 195 12.14 -4.43 13.10
N GLN A 196 10.92 -3.91 13.33
CA GLN A 196 9.89 -3.75 12.31
C GLN A 196 10.13 -2.46 11.53
N THR A 197 10.07 -2.52 10.20
CA THR A 197 9.97 -1.32 9.37
C THR A 197 9.24 -1.58 8.06
N ARG A 198 8.58 -0.53 7.56
CA ARG A 198 8.00 -0.42 6.21
C ARG A 198 8.58 0.77 5.43
N ASN A 199 9.55 1.49 6.01
CA ASN A 199 10.19 2.67 5.44
C ASN A 199 11.68 2.41 5.22
N PRO A 200 12.32 3.12 4.26
CA PRO A 200 13.78 3.19 4.20
C PRO A 200 14.36 3.54 5.57
N MET A 201 15.45 2.86 5.92
CA MET A 201 16.16 3.15 7.16
C MET A 201 17.26 4.18 6.91
N HIS A 202 17.30 5.16 7.82
CA HIS A 202 18.26 6.25 7.85
C HIS A 202 19.15 6.14 9.09
N ARG A 203 20.09 7.07 9.29
CA ARG A 203 21.06 6.98 10.41
C ARG A 203 20.41 6.91 11.78
N ALA A 204 19.36 7.70 12.01
CA ALA A 204 18.60 7.63 13.26
C ALA A 204 18.05 6.22 13.55
N HIS A 205 17.60 5.48 12.53
CA HIS A 205 17.12 4.11 12.67
C HIS A 205 18.27 3.13 12.93
N GLN A 206 19.42 3.36 12.29
CA GLN A 206 20.61 2.55 12.51
C GLN A 206 21.10 2.65 13.96
N GLU A 207 21.29 3.87 14.46
CA GLU A 207 21.71 4.12 15.83
C GLU A 207 20.69 3.58 16.85
N LEU A 208 19.39 3.78 16.58
CA LEU A 208 18.31 3.26 17.41
C LEU A 208 18.39 1.73 17.55
N THR A 209 18.47 1.02 16.43
CA THR A 209 18.50 -0.45 16.45
C THR A 209 19.79 -1.00 17.04
N PHE A 210 20.92 -0.32 16.81
CA PHE A 210 22.20 -0.68 17.41
C PHE A 210 22.19 -0.49 18.93
N ARG A 211 21.66 0.64 19.41
CA ARG A 211 21.48 0.90 20.85
C ARG A 211 20.54 -0.09 21.50
N ALA A 212 19.38 -0.35 20.89
CA ALA A 212 18.42 -1.34 21.37
C ALA A 212 19.04 -2.73 21.52
N ALA A 213 19.83 -3.17 20.54
CA ALA A 213 20.55 -4.44 20.59
C ALA A 213 21.60 -4.47 21.71
N LYS A 214 22.35 -3.38 21.89
CA LYS A 214 23.37 -3.25 22.94
C LYS A 214 22.77 -3.25 24.35
N ASP A 215 21.70 -2.48 24.58
CA ASP A 215 21.07 -2.32 25.89
C ASP A 215 20.51 -3.63 26.44
N VAL A 216 20.06 -4.53 25.56
CA VAL A 216 19.58 -5.86 25.93
C VAL A 216 20.56 -6.99 25.61
N GLU A 217 21.81 -6.67 25.28
CA GLU A 217 22.87 -7.63 24.93
C GLU A 217 22.39 -8.72 23.96
N ALA A 218 21.75 -8.29 22.86
CA ALA A 218 21.10 -9.16 21.89
C ALA A 218 21.65 -8.95 20.48
N ASN A 219 21.52 -9.97 19.64
CA ASN A 219 21.70 -9.84 18.20
C ASN A 219 20.52 -9.10 17.58
N LEU A 220 20.75 -8.40 16.48
CA LEU A 220 19.73 -7.62 15.78
C LEU A 220 19.17 -8.38 14.57
N LEU A 221 17.85 -8.50 14.51
CA LEU A 221 17.14 -8.90 13.30
C LEU A 221 16.42 -7.67 12.72
N ILE A 222 16.89 -7.17 11.58
CA ILE A 222 16.17 -6.19 10.79
C ILE A 222 15.16 -6.96 9.96
N GLN A 223 13.86 -6.82 10.27
CA GLN A 223 12.82 -7.63 9.64
C GLN A 223 11.78 -6.74 8.94
N PRO A 224 12.10 -6.16 7.77
CA PRO A 224 11.20 -5.24 7.08
C PRO A 224 10.02 -5.97 6.44
N VAL A 225 8.89 -5.29 6.35
CA VAL A 225 7.71 -5.80 5.64
C VAL A 225 7.86 -5.57 4.14
N VAL A 226 7.64 -6.63 3.35
CA VAL A 226 7.69 -6.61 1.88
C VAL A 226 6.37 -7.06 1.23
N GLY A 227 5.37 -7.43 2.03
CA GLY A 227 3.99 -7.55 1.57
C GLY A 227 3.32 -6.18 1.43
N MET A 228 2.04 -6.08 1.78
CA MET A 228 1.31 -4.81 1.72
C MET A 228 1.69 -3.87 2.87
N THR A 229 2.05 -2.63 2.55
CA THR A 229 2.34 -1.57 3.54
C THR A 229 1.32 -0.42 3.44
N LYS A 230 1.65 0.77 3.94
CA LYS A 230 0.76 1.93 3.82
C LYS A 230 0.74 2.41 2.36
N PRO A 231 -0.44 2.73 1.79
CA PRO A 231 -0.53 3.36 0.48
C PRO A 231 0.35 4.62 0.38
N GLY A 232 1.15 4.71 -0.67
CA GLY A 232 2.09 5.81 -0.90
C GLY A 232 3.46 5.65 -0.23
N ASP A 233 3.72 4.54 0.47
CA ASP A 233 5.07 4.19 0.90
C ASP A 233 5.96 3.88 -0.32
N VAL A 234 7.27 4.03 -0.13
CA VAL A 234 8.28 3.61 -1.10
C VAL A 234 8.13 2.12 -1.40
N ASP A 235 8.23 1.73 -2.68
CA ASP A 235 8.13 0.35 -3.11
C ASP A 235 9.16 -0.56 -2.40
N HIS A 236 8.80 -1.83 -2.20
CA HIS A 236 9.65 -2.72 -1.40
C HIS A 236 10.99 -3.02 -2.07
N PHE A 237 11.09 -3.02 -3.40
CA PHE A 237 12.36 -3.26 -4.08
C PHE A 237 13.38 -2.16 -3.77
N THR A 238 12.95 -0.90 -3.81
CA THR A 238 13.77 0.25 -3.39
C THR A 238 14.14 0.13 -1.92
N ARG A 239 13.18 -0.19 -1.05
CA ARG A 239 13.43 -0.33 0.39
C ARG A 239 14.44 -1.44 0.69
N VAL A 240 14.31 -2.61 0.07
CA VAL A 240 15.23 -3.74 0.27
C VAL A 240 16.64 -3.37 -0.13
N ARG A 241 16.84 -2.73 -1.29
CA ARG A 241 18.17 -2.25 -1.70
C ARG A 241 18.73 -1.20 -0.74
N CYS A 242 17.89 -0.32 -0.21
CA CYS A 242 18.30 0.60 0.85
C CYS A 242 18.77 -0.15 2.11
N TYR A 243 18.08 -1.22 2.52
CA TYR A 243 18.49 -2.03 3.67
C TYR A 243 19.80 -2.77 3.40
N GLU A 244 20.03 -3.31 2.20
CA GLU A 244 21.30 -3.95 1.82
C GLU A 244 22.47 -2.96 1.86
N HIS A 245 22.26 -1.70 1.42
CA HIS A 245 23.25 -0.64 1.56
C HIS A 245 23.52 -0.30 3.03
N LEU A 246 22.48 -0.26 3.85
CA LEU A 246 22.59 0.05 5.27
C LEU A 246 23.26 -1.07 6.06
N LEU A 247 23.05 -2.33 5.69
CA LEU A 247 23.56 -3.50 6.40
C LEU A 247 25.09 -3.46 6.53
N LYS A 248 25.78 -2.84 5.57
CA LYS A 248 27.24 -2.62 5.58
C LYS A 248 27.73 -1.74 6.73
N ALA A 249 26.83 -0.99 7.38
CA ALA A 249 27.11 -0.16 8.53
C ALA A 249 26.85 -0.87 9.87
N TYR A 250 26.48 -2.16 9.85
CA TYR A 250 26.31 -2.98 11.05
C TYR A 250 27.42 -4.04 11.18
N PRO A 251 27.69 -4.54 12.39
CA PRO A 251 28.57 -5.69 12.57
C PRO A 251 27.93 -6.96 11.99
N GLU A 252 28.61 -7.58 11.02
CA GLU A 252 28.10 -8.72 10.24
C GLU A 252 27.71 -9.94 11.10
N GLN A 253 28.44 -10.21 12.18
CA GLN A 253 28.23 -11.39 13.03
C GLN A 253 27.03 -11.29 13.97
N THR A 254 26.52 -10.08 14.20
CA THR A 254 25.47 -9.82 15.21
C THR A 254 24.24 -9.14 14.62
N THR A 255 24.15 -9.02 13.28
CA THR A 255 23.02 -8.41 12.59
C THR A 255 22.61 -9.21 11.37
N ALA A 256 21.31 -9.44 11.21
CA ALA A 256 20.76 -10.14 10.06
C ALA A 256 19.57 -9.37 9.45
N LEU A 257 19.42 -9.48 8.14
CA LEU A 257 18.27 -8.99 7.39
C LEU A 257 17.39 -10.18 7.00
N SER A 258 16.07 -10.08 7.19
CA SER A 258 15.10 -11.09 6.74
C SER A 258 13.77 -10.44 6.38
N LEU A 259 13.23 -10.72 5.21
CA LEU A 259 12.02 -10.07 4.69
C LEU A 259 10.77 -10.75 5.24
N LEU A 260 9.79 -9.94 5.62
CA LEU A 260 8.51 -10.41 6.16
C LEU A 260 7.39 -10.19 5.13
N PRO A 261 6.72 -11.24 4.61
CA PRO A 261 5.64 -11.14 3.62
C PRO A 261 4.30 -10.74 4.28
N LEU A 262 4.33 -9.84 5.26
CA LEU A 262 3.14 -9.40 6.00
C LEU A 262 2.33 -8.39 5.19
N ALA A 263 1.00 -8.50 5.21
CA ALA A 263 0.11 -7.41 4.84
C ALA A 263 -0.24 -6.58 6.09
N MET A 264 0.37 -5.41 6.23
CA MET A 264 0.08 -4.49 7.33
C MET A 264 -1.34 -3.94 7.25
N ARG A 265 -1.94 -3.69 8.41
CA ARG A 265 -3.30 -3.16 8.56
C ARG A 265 -3.32 -1.68 8.94
N MET A 266 -2.15 -1.16 9.32
CA MET A 266 -1.97 0.15 9.95
C MET A 266 -2.80 0.30 11.24
N GLY A 267 -3.02 -0.79 11.97
CA GLY A 267 -3.85 -0.87 13.18
C GLY A 267 -3.14 -0.49 14.47
N GLY A 268 -2.07 0.31 14.40
CA GLY A 268 -1.42 0.93 15.56
C GLY A 268 -1.15 -0.05 16.71
N PRO A 269 -1.75 0.18 17.91
CA PRO A 269 -1.53 -0.67 19.08
C PRO A 269 -1.82 -2.16 18.88
N ARG A 270 -2.97 -2.51 18.29
CA ARG A 270 -3.33 -3.91 18.04
C ARG A 270 -2.32 -4.58 17.11
N GLU A 271 -1.86 -3.85 16.11
CA GLU A 271 -0.85 -4.34 15.17
C GLU A 271 0.56 -4.42 15.79
N ALA A 272 0.89 -3.60 16.79
CA ALA A 272 2.14 -3.74 17.55
C ALA A 272 2.19 -5.06 18.33
N VAL A 273 1.09 -5.43 19.00
CA VAL A 273 0.93 -6.73 19.67
C VAL A 273 1.01 -7.87 18.66
N TRP A 274 0.36 -7.71 17.50
CA TRP A 274 0.42 -8.71 16.43
C TRP A 274 1.85 -8.90 15.90
N HIS A 275 2.58 -7.82 15.68
CA HIS A 275 3.98 -7.88 15.29
C HIS A 275 4.85 -8.60 16.32
N ALA A 276 4.61 -8.39 17.61
CA ALA A 276 5.34 -9.09 18.67
C ALA A 276 5.08 -10.60 18.62
N ILE A 277 3.83 -11.03 18.44
CA ILE A 277 3.45 -12.44 18.24
C ILE A 277 4.16 -13.03 17.03
N ILE A 278 4.15 -12.33 15.89
CA ILE A 278 4.83 -12.78 14.67
C ILE A 278 6.32 -12.96 14.96
N ARG A 279 6.99 -11.96 15.57
CA ARG A 279 8.44 -12.02 15.84
C ARG A 279 8.80 -13.10 16.85
N LYS A 280 7.94 -13.33 17.84
CA LYS A 280 8.03 -14.49 18.74
C LYS A 280 7.99 -15.79 17.95
N ASN A 281 7.07 -15.94 17.00
CA ASN A 281 7.00 -17.12 16.12
C ASN A 281 8.27 -17.31 15.28
N TYR A 282 8.92 -16.23 14.84
CA TYR A 282 10.24 -16.27 14.19
C TYR A 282 11.41 -16.56 15.15
N GLY A 283 11.18 -16.70 16.46
CA GLY A 283 12.18 -17.03 17.47
C GLY A 283 12.83 -15.83 18.16
N CYS A 284 12.31 -14.63 17.94
CA CYS A 284 12.85 -13.43 18.59
C CYS A 284 12.49 -13.39 20.07
N THR A 285 13.41 -12.83 20.86
CA THR A 285 13.24 -12.70 22.32
C THR A 285 12.80 -11.31 22.74
N HIS A 286 13.13 -10.31 21.94
CA HIS A 286 12.83 -8.92 22.17
C HIS A 286 12.24 -8.31 20.88
N PHE A 287 11.41 -7.29 21.03
CA PHE A 287 10.82 -6.57 19.91
C PHE A 287 10.84 -5.07 20.15
N ILE A 288 11.39 -4.31 19.20
CA ILE A 288 11.42 -2.86 19.27
C ILE A 288 10.04 -2.30 18.94
N VAL A 289 9.53 -1.44 19.83
CA VAL A 289 8.29 -0.69 19.62
C VAL A 289 8.59 0.79 19.74
N GLY A 290 8.53 1.48 18.61
CA GLY A 290 8.84 2.91 18.53
C GLY A 290 7.63 3.81 18.76
N ARG A 291 7.84 5.11 18.55
CA ARG A 291 6.78 6.12 18.48
C ARG A 291 5.87 5.87 17.27
N ASP A 292 4.55 5.98 17.46
CA ASP A 292 3.52 5.82 16.42
C ASP A 292 3.65 4.48 15.66
N HIS A 293 4.00 3.41 16.37
CA HIS A 293 4.25 2.09 15.78
C HIS A 293 3.02 1.58 15.03
N ALA A 294 3.21 1.22 13.75
CA ALA A 294 2.14 0.83 12.84
C ALA A 294 1.00 1.86 12.69
N GLY A 295 1.25 3.13 13.02
CA GLY A 295 0.28 4.21 12.87
C GLY A 295 0.15 4.72 11.42
N PRO A 296 -1.08 5.03 10.94
CA PRO A 296 -1.29 5.62 9.62
C PRO A 296 -1.16 7.14 9.61
N GLY A 297 -0.93 7.78 10.76
CA GLY A 297 -0.83 9.24 10.89
C GLY A 297 -2.15 9.86 11.35
N LYS A 298 -2.67 10.83 10.58
CA LYS A 298 -3.78 11.71 11.00
C LYS A 298 -5.09 11.41 10.26
N ASP A 299 -6.19 11.53 10.98
CA ASP A 299 -7.57 11.43 10.51
C ASP A 299 -8.01 12.64 9.66
N SER A 300 -9.27 12.62 9.21
CA SER A 300 -9.88 13.67 8.39
C SER A 300 -9.94 15.04 9.07
N SER A 301 -9.95 15.08 10.41
CA SER A 301 -9.89 16.33 11.21
C SER A 301 -8.46 16.84 11.45
N GLY A 302 -7.44 16.05 11.08
CA GLY A 302 -6.04 16.37 11.32
C GLY A 302 -5.50 15.89 12.67
N LYS A 303 -6.27 15.12 13.43
CA LYS A 303 -5.86 14.50 14.69
C LYS A 303 -5.19 13.13 14.43
N PRO A 304 -4.15 12.73 15.17
CA PRO A 304 -3.58 11.39 15.06
C PRO A 304 -4.63 10.30 15.31
N PHE A 305 -4.62 9.23 14.51
CA PHE A 305 -5.48 8.05 14.74
C PHE A 305 -5.16 7.35 16.07
N TYR A 306 -3.87 7.31 16.42
CA TYR A 306 -3.38 6.76 17.67
C TYR A 306 -2.46 7.77 18.35
N GLY A 307 -2.39 7.72 19.67
CA GLY A 307 -1.39 8.44 20.43
C GLY A 307 0.02 7.91 20.16
N PRO A 308 1.06 8.77 20.29
CA PRO A 308 2.43 8.44 19.90
C PRO A 308 3.03 7.22 20.64
N TYR A 309 2.49 6.84 21.80
CA TYR A 309 3.00 5.73 22.61
C TYR A 309 1.91 4.72 22.99
N ASP A 310 0.74 4.76 22.33
CA ASP A 310 -0.38 3.84 22.62
C ASP A 310 0.03 2.38 22.39
N ALA A 311 0.83 2.13 21.36
CA ALA A 311 1.37 0.81 21.06
C ALA A 311 2.31 0.28 22.15
N GLN A 312 3.14 1.15 22.74
CA GLN A 312 4.03 0.75 23.84
C GLN A 312 3.22 0.43 25.10
N ARG A 313 2.19 1.24 25.42
CA ARG A 313 1.32 0.99 26.57
C ARG A 313 0.61 -0.36 26.47
N LEU A 314 -0.01 -0.64 25.33
CA LEU A 314 -0.70 -1.92 25.14
C LEU A 314 0.28 -3.11 25.17
N MET A 315 1.46 -2.97 24.57
CA MET A 315 2.50 -4.00 24.65
C MET A 315 2.95 -4.26 26.08
N GLN A 316 3.13 -3.21 26.89
CA GLN A 316 3.52 -3.33 28.30
C GLN A 316 2.44 -4.03 29.14
N GLU A 317 1.15 -3.73 28.90
CA GLU A 317 0.03 -4.39 29.58
C GLU A 317 -0.02 -5.91 29.32
N LEU A 318 0.36 -6.33 28.10
CA LEU A 318 0.26 -7.71 27.65
C LEU A 318 1.60 -8.48 27.68
N GLU A 319 2.71 -7.81 27.98
CA GLU A 319 4.08 -8.34 27.83
C GLU A 319 4.29 -9.69 28.53
N LYS A 320 3.79 -9.82 29.76
CA LYS A 320 3.92 -11.04 30.56
C LYS A 320 3.25 -12.23 29.89
N GLU A 321 2.08 -12.03 29.29
CA GLU A 321 1.33 -13.10 28.63
C GLU A 321 1.85 -13.37 27.21
N LEU A 322 2.30 -12.33 26.51
CA LEU A 322 2.93 -12.46 25.19
C LEU A 322 4.25 -13.23 25.25
N ASP A 323 4.96 -13.20 26.38
CA ASP A 323 6.27 -13.84 26.57
C ASP A 323 7.30 -13.44 25.48
N ILE A 324 7.32 -12.15 25.16
CA ILE A 324 8.36 -11.49 24.34
C ILE A 324 8.58 -10.10 24.91
N SER A 325 9.84 -9.73 25.15
CA SER A 325 10.14 -8.48 25.84
C SER A 325 10.10 -7.28 24.90
N MET A 326 9.43 -6.22 25.29
CA MET A 326 9.44 -4.97 24.52
C MET A 326 10.75 -4.22 24.77
N VAL A 327 11.35 -3.69 23.71
CA VAL A 327 12.38 -2.65 23.80
C VAL A 327 11.74 -1.34 23.38
N PRO A 328 11.23 -0.54 24.34
CA PRO A 328 10.62 0.74 24.00
C PRO A 328 11.70 1.68 23.51
N PHE A 329 11.41 2.47 22.49
CA PHE A 329 12.33 3.51 22.06
C PHE A 329 11.59 4.80 21.70
N LYS A 330 12.23 5.93 22.02
CA LYS A 330 11.70 7.30 21.82
C LYS A 330 12.15 7.87 20.47
N ASN A 331 11.92 9.13 20.17
CA ASN A 331 12.45 9.67 18.92
C ASN A 331 13.98 9.90 19.03
N MET A 332 14.75 9.59 17.99
CA MET A 332 16.17 9.92 17.90
C MET A 332 16.32 11.28 17.22
N VAL A 333 17.13 12.16 17.80
CA VAL A 333 17.49 13.46 17.20
C VAL A 333 18.99 13.60 17.06
N TYR A 334 19.44 14.30 16.02
CA TYR A 334 20.86 14.58 15.83
C TYR A 334 21.23 15.85 16.59
N VAL A 335 22.19 15.76 17.52
CA VAL A 335 22.70 16.91 18.27
C VAL A 335 23.91 17.45 17.52
N GLU A 336 23.76 18.64 16.92
CA GLU A 336 24.73 19.22 15.98
C GLU A 336 26.11 19.41 16.65
N ASP A 337 26.13 20.01 17.84
CA ASP A 337 27.36 20.33 18.57
C ASP A 337 28.16 19.08 18.99
N LYS A 338 27.48 17.93 19.13
CA LYS A 338 28.08 16.64 19.52
C LYS A 338 28.32 15.72 18.32
N ALA A 339 27.82 16.07 17.15
CA ALA A 339 27.79 15.24 15.94
C ALA A 339 27.29 13.80 16.18
N GLN A 340 26.31 13.62 17.06
CA GLN A 340 25.83 12.32 17.55
C GLN A 340 24.30 12.30 17.71
N TYR A 341 23.71 11.10 17.76
CA TYR A 341 22.27 10.93 17.98
C TYR A 341 21.97 10.60 19.43
N PHE A 342 20.92 11.24 19.95
CA PHE A 342 20.43 11.04 21.30
C PHE A 342 18.91 10.81 21.28
N PRO A 343 18.37 9.99 22.19
CA PRO A 343 16.96 10.01 22.51
C PRO A 343 16.56 11.43 22.89
N GLU A 344 15.40 11.88 22.40
CA GLU A 344 14.91 13.25 22.58
C GLU A 344 14.88 13.71 24.06
N ASP A 345 14.69 12.78 25.01
CA ASP A 345 14.65 13.03 26.45
C ASP A 345 16.02 13.02 27.15
N GLU A 346 17.08 12.56 26.47
CA GLU A 346 18.46 12.60 26.96
C GLU A 346 19.24 13.83 26.44
N VAL A 347 18.60 14.66 25.62
CA VAL A 347 19.21 15.89 25.09
C VAL A 347 19.25 16.97 26.15
N GLU A 348 20.44 17.56 26.33
CA GLU A 348 20.63 18.69 27.26
C GLU A 348 19.76 19.91 26.86
N PRO A 349 19.10 20.57 27.82
CA PRO A 349 18.32 21.77 27.53
C PRO A 349 19.17 22.84 26.84
N GLY A 350 18.73 23.31 25.68
CA GLY A 350 19.43 24.32 24.88
C GLY A 350 20.39 23.76 23.82
N ALA A 351 20.63 22.45 23.78
CA ALA A 351 21.40 21.84 22.70
C ALA A 351 20.67 21.97 21.36
N ARG A 352 21.43 22.23 20.28
CA ARG A 352 20.85 22.35 18.94
C ARG A 352 20.58 20.98 18.33
N THR A 353 19.31 20.65 18.17
CA THR A 353 18.86 19.41 17.54
C THR A 353 18.45 19.63 16.09
N LEU A 354 18.80 18.68 15.23
CA LEU A 354 18.38 18.62 13.84
C LEU A 354 17.55 17.37 13.60
N ASP A 355 16.46 17.52 12.86
CA ASP A 355 15.59 16.45 12.39
C ASP A 355 15.07 16.79 10.99
N ILE A 356 14.81 15.75 10.18
CA ILE A 356 14.14 15.88 8.89
C ILE A 356 12.92 14.98 8.92
N SER A 357 11.75 15.63 8.94
CA SER A 357 10.48 14.91 8.82
C SER A 357 10.37 14.18 7.47
N GLY A 358 9.57 13.11 7.42
CA GLY A 358 9.29 12.42 6.16
C GLY A 358 8.62 13.31 5.09
N THR A 359 7.98 14.42 5.46
CA THR A 359 7.46 15.42 4.52
C THR A 359 8.60 16.25 3.91
N GLU A 360 9.55 16.68 4.74
CA GLU A 360 10.72 17.43 4.27
C GLU A 360 11.66 16.55 3.42
N LEU A 361 11.86 15.27 3.79
CA LEU A 361 12.61 14.32 2.97
C LEU A 361 11.98 14.18 1.56
N ARG A 362 10.66 14.00 1.48
CA ARG A 362 9.95 13.93 0.20
C ARG A 362 10.11 15.21 -0.61
N ARG A 363 10.03 16.38 0.03
CA ARG A 363 10.28 17.68 -0.63
C ARG A 363 11.69 17.74 -1.23
N ARG A 364 12.72 17.38 -0.45
CA ARG A 364 14.12 17.37 -0.93
C ARG A 364 14.35 16.38 -2.07
N LEU A 365 13.73 15.20 -2.03
CA LEU A 365 13.75 14.25 -3.16
C LEU A 365 13.09 14.85 -4.41
N GLN A 366 11.90 15.42 -4.26
CA GLN A 366 11.11 16.01 -5.35
C GLN A 366 11.81 17.22 -6.00
N GLU A 367 12.44 18.08 -5.22
CA GLU A 367 13.15 19.26 -5.73
C GLU A 367 14.57 18.94 -6.22
N GLY A 368 15.10 17.78 -5.86
CA GLY A 368 16.51 17.47 -6.07
C GLY A 368 17.44 18.22 -5.11
N ALA A 369 16.91 18.81 -4.04
CA ALA A 369 17.69 19.49 -3.00
C ALA A 369 18.55 18.50 -2.22
N ASP A 370 19.66 18.98 -1.67
CA ASP A 370 20.60 18.15 -0.91
C ASP A 370 19.93 17.45 0.29
N ILE A 371 20.33 16.20 0.57
CA ILE A 371 19.90 15.46 1.75
C ILE A 371 21.14 15.25 2.60
N PRO A 372 21.24 15.88 3.79
CA PRO A 372 22.45 15.90 4.56
C PRO A 372 22.93 14.50 4.94
N GLU A 373 24.24 14.29 4.97
CA GLU A 373 24.79 12.99 5.36
C GLU A 373 24.47 12.64 6.81
N TRP A 374 24.33 13.62 7.72
CA TRP A 374 23.84 13.37 9.08
C TRP A 374 22.38 12.91 9.11
N PHE A 375 21.61 13.01 8.04
CA PHE A 375 20.27 12.43 8.03
C PHE A 375 20.33 10.98 7.53
N SER A 376 20.94 10.77 6.36
CA SER A 376 20.94 9.46 5.69
C SER A 376 22.27 9.18 5.00
N PHE A 377 22.60 7.90 4.88
CA PHE A 377 23.77 7.44 4.14
C PHE A 377 23.70 7.83 2.65
N PRO A 378 24.80 8.27 2.02
CA PRO A 378 24.83 8.63 0.61
C PRO A 378 24.30 7.52 -0.31
N ALA A 379 24.66 6.26 -0.05
CA ALA A 379 24.19 5.11 -0.85
C ALA A 379 22.67 4.91 -0.74
N VAL A 380 22.09 5.11 0.45
CA VAL A 380 20.63 5.05 0.65
C VAL A 380 19.95 6.20 -0.08
N VAL A 381 20.49 7.42 0.00
CA VAL A 381 19.95 8.59 -0.71
C VAL A 381 20.01 8.39 -2.23
N ALA A 382 21.12 7.87 -2.75
CA ALA A 382 21.29 7.58 -4.16
C ALA A 382 20.24 6.57 -4.66
N GLU A 383 20.00 5.50 -3.90
CA GLU A 383 18.97 4.51 -4.22
C GLU A 383 17.57 5.11 -4.21
N LEU A 384 17.24 5.96 -3.22
CA LEU A 384 15.97 6.67 -3.17
C LEU A 384 15.77 7.62 -4.36
N ARG A 385 16.81 8.37 -4.75
CA ARG A 385 16.77 9.26 -5.92
C ARG A 385 16.64 8.52 -7.25
N ARG A 386 17.08 7.26 -7.31
CA ARG A 386 16.96 6.43 -8.52
C ARG A 386 15.50 6.12 -8.83
N THR A 387 14.67 5.88 -7.82
CA THR A 387 13.24 5.57 -8.01
C THR A 387 12.33 6.77 -7.82
N HIS A 388 12.76 7.78 -7.06
CA HIS A 388 12.06 9.04 -6.87
C HIS A 388 12.93 10.19 -7.39
N PRO A 389 13.10 10.30 -8.73
CA PRO A 389 13.87 11.39 -9.30
C PRO A 389 13.17 12.73 -9.04
N PRO A 390 13.88 13.86 -9.16
CA PRO A 390 13.25 15.19 -9.03
C PRO A 390 12.11 15.39 -10.03
N ARG A 391 11.10 16.21 -9.71
CA ARG A 391 9.87 16.39 -10.51
C ARG A 391 10.11 16.68 -11.99
N HIS A 392 11.10 17.50 -12.30
CA HIS A 392 11.46 17.82 -13.69
C HIS A 392 11.98 16.62 -14.51
N LYS A 393 12.29 15.49 -13.86
CA LYS A 393 12.67 14.21 -14.46
C LYS A 393 11.61 13.12 -14.28
N GLN A 394 10.52 13.40 -13.56
CA GLN A 394 9.40 12.47 -13.41
C GLN A 394 8.51 12.50 -14.65
N GLY A 395 7.82 11.38 -14.90
CA GLY A 395 6.68 11.38 -15.80
C GLY A 395 5.49 12.09 -15.18
N PHE A 396 4.57 12.57 -16.01
CA PHE A 396 3.32 13.16 -15.53
C PHE A 396 2.18 12.99 -16.54
N THR A 397 0.95 13.03 -16.04
CA THR A 397 -0.26 13.04 -16.83
C THR A 397 -0.94 14.41 -16.75
N VAL A 398 -1.24 14.99 -17.92
CA VAL A 398 -2.18 16.11 -18.06
C VAL A 398 -3.53 15.54 -18.45
N PHE A 399 -4.47 15.53 -17.50
CA PHE A 399 -5.78 14.93 -17.66
C PHE A 399 -6.84 16.02 -17.85
N PHE A 400 -7.26 16.22 -19.09
CA PHE A 400 -8.33 17.16 -19.40
C PHE A 400 -9.70 16.55 -19.11
N THR A 401 -10.63 17.39 -18.63
CA THR A 401 -12.05 17.07 -18.50
C THR A 401 -12.89 18.31 -18.84
N GLY A 402 -14.09 18.09 -19.38
CA GLY A 402 -14.96 19.16 -19.85
C GLY A 402 -15.97 18.67 -20.89
N LEU A 403 -16.98 19.48 -21.17
CA LEU A 403 -18.07 19.15 -22.12
C LEU A 403 -17.56 18.85 -23.54
N SER A 404 -18.35 18.14 -24.35
CA SER A 404 -18.04 18.01 -25.79
C SER A 404 -17.96 19.40 -26.43
N GLY A 405 -17.12 19.64 -27.43
CA GLY A 405 -17.00 20.98 -28.04
C GLY A 405 -16.27 22.06 -27.21
N SER A 406 -15.89 21.78 -25.96
CA SER A 406 -15.14 22.72 -25.08
C SER A 406 -13.70 23.01 -25.51
N GLY A 407 -13.17 22.37 -26.57
CA GLY A 407 -11.81 22.62 -27.07
C GLY A 407 -10.70 21.74 -26.48
N LYS A 408 -11.01 20.76 -25.61
CA LYS A 408 -10.03 19.82 -25.00
C LYS A 408 -9.02 19.24 -26.00
N SER A 409 -9.48 18.54 -27.04
CA SER A 409 -8.60 17.86 -27.99
C SER A 409 -7.73 18.85 -28.76
N THR A 410 -8.22 20.07 -29.04
CA THR A 410 -7.43 21.12 -29.72
C THR A 410 -6.34 21.66 -28.81
N VAL A 411 -6.65 21.96 -27.54
CA VAL A 411 -5.65 22.41 -26.55
C VAL A 411 -4.65 21.31 -26.25
N ALA A 412 -5.09 20.04 -26.15
CA ALA A 412 -4.23 18.88 -25.92
C ALA A 412 -3.21 18.68 -27.05
N ASN A 413 -3.62 18.85 -28.32
CA ASN A 413 -2.71 18.80 -29.47
C ASN A 413 -1.69 19.95 -29.44
N ALA A 414 -2.13 21.18 -29.17
CA ALA A 414 -1.23 22.33 -29.04
C ALA A 414 -0.21 22.14 -27.91
N LEU A 415 -0.65 21.60 -26.76
CA LEU A 415 0.23 21.25 -25.64
C LEU A 415 1.22 20.15 -26.02
N MET A 416 0.78 19.11 -26.73
CA MET A 416 1.63 18.02 -27.20
C MET A 416 2.79 18.56 -28.06
N VAL A 417 2.49 19.45 -29.02
CA VAL A 417 3.52 20.08 -29.88
C VAL A 417 4.51 20.87 -29.03
N LYS A 418 4.05 21.75 -28.13
CA LYS A 418 4.94 22.52 -27.26
C LYS A 418 5.84 21.64 -26.40
N LEU A 419 5.31 20.55 -25.83
CA LEU A 419 6.11 19.62 -25.02
C LEU A 419 7.11 18.82 -25.85
N MET A 420 6.77 18.46 -27.10
CA MET A 420 7.70 17.83 -28.03
C MET A 420 8.82 18.80 -28.47
N GLU A 421 8.50 20.07 -28.70
CA GLU A 421 9.49 21.12 -29.02
C GLU A 421 10.49 21.33 -27.88
N MET A 422 10.02 21.30 -26.63
CA MET A 422 10.88 21.40 -25.44
C MET A 422 11.78 20.19 -25.25
N GLY A 423 11.33 19.01 -25.69
CA GLY A 423 12.07 17.75 -25.58
C GLY A 423 12.20 17.21 -24.15
N GLY A 424 13.14 16.27 -23.96
CA GLY A 424 13.50 15.71 -22.66
C GLY A 424 12.68 14.48 -22.20
N ARG A 425 11.40 14.37 -22.59
CA ARG A 425 10.55 13.20 -22.28
C ARG A 425 9.67 12.81 -23.47
N PRO A 426 9.39 11.51 -23.68
CA PRO A 426 8.44 11.08 -24.69
C PRO A 426 7.02 11.53 -24.33
N VAL A 427 6.27 12.03 -25.31
CA VAL A 427 4.91 12.55 -25.16
C VAL A 427 3.92 11.64 -25.88
N THR A 428 2.86 11.23 -25.20
CA THR A 428 1.80 10.38 -25.73
C THR A 428 0.45 11.06 -25.58
N LEU A 429 -0.29 11.20 -26.69
CA LEU A 429 -1.64 11.74 -26.71
C LEU A 429 -2.68 10.61 -26.68
N LEU A 430 -3.50 10.60 -25.63
CA LEU A 430 -4.64 9.71 -25.43
C LEU A 430 -5.93 10.53 -25.62
N ASP A 431 -6.20 10.92 -26.88
CA ASP A 431 -7.44 11.60 -27.25
C ASP A 431 -8.63 10.63 -27.29
N GLY A 432 -9.84 11.12 -27.00
CA GLY A 432 -11.03 10.29 -26.85
C GLY A 432 -11.38 9.48 -28.11
N ASP A 433 -11.17 10.04 -29.30
CA ASP A 433 -11.42 9.35 -30.57
C ASP A 433 -10.35 8.26 -30.84
N LEU A 434 -9.07 8.52 -30.51
CA LEU A 434 -7.98 7.53 -30.64
C LEU A 434 -8.16 6.37 -29.67
N VAL A 435 -8.46 6.66 -28.40
CA VAL A 435 -8.73 5.65 -27.38
C VAL A 435 -9.93 4.80 -27.77
N ARG A 436 -11.04 5.41 -28.22
CA ARG A 436 -12.21 4.63 -28.66
C ARG A 436 -11.90 3.73 -29.85
N LYS A 437 -11.03 4.15 -30.76
CA LYS A 437 -10.62 3.33 -31.90
C LYS A 437 -9.75 2.14 -31.50
N HIS A 438 -8.81 2.33 -30.56
CA HIS A 438 -7.76 1.35 -30.29
C HIS A 438 -7.97 0.52 -29.01
N LEU A 439 -8.67 1.06 -28.03
CA LEU A 439 -8.76 0.50 -26.67
C LEU A 439 -10.19 0.26 -26.20
N SER A 440 -11.21 0.73 -26.92
CA SER A 440 -12.61 0.76 -26.43
C SER A 440 -13.64 0.75 -27.56
N SER A 441 -13.33 0.10 -28.69
CA SER A 441 -14.21 0.09 -29.87
C SER A 441 -15.52 -0.65 -29.62
N GLU A 442 -15.53 -1.56 -28.67
CA GLU A 442 -16.68 -2.34 -28.23
C GLU A 442 -17.57 -1.60 -27.21
N LEU A 443 -17.07 -0.51 -26.60
CA LEU A 443 -17.78 0.20 -25.55
C LEU A 443 -18.77 1.22 -26.12
N GLY A 444 -20.03 1.08 -25.71
CA GLY A 444 -21.09 2.04 -25.98
C GLY A 444 -20.98 3.35 -25.18
N PHE A 445 -22.14 3.92 -24.84
CA PHE A 445 -22.25 5.23 -24.18
C PHE A 445 -22.97 5.19 -22.83
N SER A 446 -23.27 4.00 -22.29
CA SER A 446 -23.81 3.88 -20.93
C SER A 446 -22.83 4.41 -19.89
N LYS A 447 -23.32 4.68 -18.69
CA LYS A 447 -22.49 5.12 -17.56
C LYS A 447 -21.33 4.14 -17.32
N GLU A 448 -21.63 2.85 -17.25
CA GLU A 448 -20.68 1.78 -16.98
C GLU A 448 -19.60 1.70 -18.07
N HIS A 449 -20.00 1.80 -19.35
CA HIS A 449 -19.06 1.80 -20.47
C HIS A 449 -18.19 3.06 -20.50
N ARG A 450 -18.72 4.22 -20.09
CA ARG A 450 -17.90 5.43 -19.95
C ARG A 450 -16.90 5.28 -18.82
N ASP A 451 -17.33 4.80 -17.67
CA ASP A 451 -16.46 4.60 -16.52
C ASP A 451 -15.31 3.65 -16.86
N LEU A 452 -15.62 2.51 -17.50
CA LEU A 452 -14.61 1.57 -17.96
C LEU A 452 -13.65 2.19 -18.98
N ASN A 453 -14.15 2.97 -19.95
CA ASN A 453 -13.30 3.67 -20.92
C ASN A 453 -12.33 4.64 -20.23
N ILE A 454 -12.80 5.42 -19.25
CA ILE A 454 -11.92 6.34 -18.50
C ILE A 454 -10.91 5.59 -17.65
N GLN A 455 -11.30 4.48 -17.02
CA GLN A 455 -10.38 3.63 -16.27
C GLN A 455 -9.28 3.05 -17.17
N ARG A 456 -9.62 2.61 -18.39
CA ARG A 456 -8.63 2.15 -19.39
C ARG A 456 -7.65 3.26 -19.79
N ILE A 457 -8.14 4.49 -20.01
CA ILE A 457 -7.27 5.66 -20.25
C ILE A 457 -6.33 5.86 -19.06
N GLY A 458 -6.88 5.85 -17.85
CA GLY A 458 -6.11 6.02 -16.62
C GLY A 458 -5.01 4.98 -16.45
N TYR A 459 -5.29 3.71 -16.75
CA TYR A 459 -4.30 2.63 -16.72
C TYR A 459 -3.17 2.83 -17.73
N VAL A 460 -3.48 3.20 -18.98
CA VAL A 460 -2.42 3.46 -19.98
C VAL A 460 -1.60 4.70 -19.59
N ALA A 461 -2.26 5.75 -19.10
CA ALA A 461 -1.59 6.97 -18.64
C ALA A 461 -0.69 6.72 -17.42
N SER A 462 -1.09 5.83 -16.51
CA SER A 462 -0.29 5.47 -15.34
C SER A 462 0.99 4.72 -15.75
N GLU A 463 0.91 3.81 -16.72
CA GLU A 463 2.08 3.11 -17.25
C GLU A 463 3.05 4.05 -18.00
N ILE A 464 2.53 5.02 -18.76
CA ILE A 464 3.36 6.05 -19.40
C ILE A 464 4.06 6.92 -18.34
N THR A 465 3.31 7.37 -17.33
CA THR A 465 3.81 8.21 -16.24
C THR A 465 4.89 7.50 -15.44
N LYS A 466 4.67 6.23 -15.08
CA LYS A 466 5.61 5.37 -14.37
C LYS A 466 6.97 5.27 -15.08
N ASN A 467 6.96 5.25 -16.41
CA ASN A 467 8.16 5.13 -17.23
C ASN A 467 8.79 6.49 -17.60
N GLY A 468 8.46 7.57 -16.88
CA GLY A 468 9.04 8.89 -17.10
C GLY A 468 8.47 9.66 -18.29
N GLY A 469 7.43 9.14 -18.95
CA GLY A 469 6.78 9.77 -20.08
C GLY A 469 5.75 10.82 -19.67
N ILE A 470 5.26 11.57 -20.68
CA ILE A 470 4.18 12.53 -20.53
C ILE A 470 2.93 11.97 -21.20
N ALA A 471 1.89 11.69 -20.42
CA ALA A 471 0.58 11.33 -20.95
C ALA A 471 -0.33 12.57 -21.04
N ILE A 472 -0.96 12.79 -22.19
CA ILE A 472 -1.95 13.86 -22.38
C ILE A 472 -3.29 13.19 -22.68
N CYS A 473 -4.24 13.28 -21.75
CA CYS A 473 -5.54 12.63 -21.87
C CYS A 473 -6.63 13.67 -22.12
N ALA A 474 -7.45 13.51 -23.18
CA ALA A 474 -8.53 14.44 -23.50
C ALA A 474 -9.97 13.86 -23.45
N PRO A 475 -10.36 13.04 -22.46
CA PRO A 475 -11.71 12.53 -22.37
C PRO A 475 -12.72 13.58 -21.86
N ILE A 476 -14.02 13.24 -21.92
CA ILE A 476 -15.06 14.01 -21.23
C ILE A 476 -14.94 13.80 -19.70
N ALA A 477 -14.81 12.54 -19.26
CA ALA A 477 -14.70 12.12 -17.86
C ALA A 477 -15.73 12.80 -16.93
N PRO A 478 -17.03 12.56 -17.14
CA PRO A 478 -18.10 13.34 -16.50
C PRO A 478 -18.26 13.09 -15.00
N TYR A 479 -17.84 11.93 -14.48
CA TYR A 479 -18.09 11.55 -13.09
C TYR A 479 -16.84 11.74 -12.22
N SER A 480 -17.02 12.38 -11.07
CA SER A 480 -15.97 12.69 -10.09
C SER A 480 -15.33 11.42 -9.53
N ALA A 481 -16.14 10.41 -9.21
CA ALA A 481 -15.65 9.12 -8.71
C ALA A 481 -14.62 8.48 -9.65
N THR A 482 -14.89 8.47 -10.95
CA THR A 482 -14.01 7.88 -11.95
C THR A 482 -12.74 8.70 -12.16
N ARG A 483 -12.82 10.03 -12.15
CA ARG A 483 -11.62 10.89 -12.18
C ARG A 483 -10.73 10.67 -10.95
N LYS A 484 -11.34 10.50 -9.78
CA LYS A 484 -10.63 10.17 -8.54
C LYS A 484 -9.90 8.82 -8.64
N LEU A 485 -10.54 7.78 -9.20
CA LEU A 485 -9.89 6.49 -9.45
C LEU A 485 -8.66 6.63 -10.36
N VAL A 486 -8.76 7.41 -11.44
CA VAL A 486 -7.62 7.68 -12.33
C VAL A 486 -6.49 8.43 -11.62
N ARG A 487 -6.83 9.44 -10.82
CA ARG A 487 -5.87 10.17 -9.98
C ARG A 487 -5.13 9.20 -9.02
N GLU A 488 -5.87 8.35 -8.32
CA GLU A 488 -5.33 7.34 -7.39
C GLU A 488 -4.43 6.31 -8.09
N MET A 489 -4.64 6.02 -9.37
CA MET A 489 -3.77 5.16 -10.18
C MET A 489 -2.44 5.84 -10.57
N ILE A 490 -2.43 7.16 -10.74
CA ILE A 490 -1.29 7.89 -11.35
C ILE A 490 -0.41 8.58 -10.31
N GLU A 491 -0.99 9.23 -9.30
CA GLU A 491 -0.24 10.00 -8.29
C GLU A 491 0.88 9.20 -7.57
N PRO A 492 0.73 7.89 -7.29
CA PRO A 492 1.83 7.09 -6.73
C PRO A 492 3.02 6.90 -7.68
N LEU A 493 2.83 7.10 -8.98
CA LEU A 493 3.81 6.80 -10.03
C LEU A 493 4.46 8.06 -10.64
N GLY A 494 3.85 9.23 -10.44
CA GLY A 494 4.33 10.51 -10.96
C GLY A 494 3.31 11.63 -10.81
N GLY A 495 3.41 12.66 -11.65
CA GLY A 495 2.49 13.80 -11.60
C GLY A 495 1.11 13.52 -12.18
N PHE A 496 0.05 14.01 -11.55
CA PHE A 496 -1.30 14.08 -12.13
C PHE A 496 -1.81 15.53 -12.10
N ILE A 497 -2.20 16.06 -13.25
CA ILE A 497 -2.66 17.45 -13.41
C ILE A 497 -4.03 17.42 -14.07
N GLU A 498 -5.09 17.63 -13.29
CA GLU A 498 -6.46 17.74 -13.77
C GLU A 498 -6.71 19.15 -14.32
N VAL A 499 -6.98 19.21 -15.62
CA VAL A 499 -7.27 20.46 -16.33
C VAL A 499 -8.76 20.47 -16.68
N HIS A 500 -9.53 21.25 -15.92
CA HIS A 500 -10.93 21.46 -16.19
C HIS A 500 -11.11 22.53 -17.29
N VAL A 501 -11.55 22.11 -18.47
CA VAL A 501 -11.92 22.99 -19.57
C VAL A 501 -13.37 23.43 -19.40
N ALA A 502 -13.53 24.46 -18.57
CA ALA A 502 -14.78 25.03 -18.07
C ALA A 502 -15.49 25.94 -19.09
N THR A 503 -15.44 25.59 -20.37
CA THR A 503 -16.14 26.36 -21.42
C THR A 503 -17.64 26.20 -21.26
N PRO A 504 -18.45 27.28 -21.27
CA PRO A 504 -19.90 27.21 -21.10
C PRO A 504 -20.59 26.26 -22.10
N LEU A 505 -21.70 25.65 -21.68
CA LEU A 505 -22.44 24.69 -22.50
C LEU A 505 -22.94 25.34 -23.80
N GLU A 506 -23.40 26.58 -23.73
CA GLU A 506 -23.93 27.34 -24.85
C GLU A 506 -22.87 27.53 -25.94
N VAL A 507 -21.63 27.83 -25.54
CA VAL A 507 -20.48 27.95 -26.43
C VAL A 507 -20.09 26.58 -27.01
N CYS A 508 -20.17 25.53 -26.20
CA CYS A 508 -19.92 24.16 -26.64
C CYS A 508 -20.92 23.71 -27.71
N GLU A 509 -22.21 24.02 -27.53
CA GLU A 509 -23.29 23.74 -28.48
C GLU A 509 -23.09 24.51 -29.80
N GLN A 510 -22.71 25.80 -29.73
CA GLN A 510 -22.40 26.60 -30.91
C GLN A 510 -21.21 26.02 -31.72
N ARG A 511 -20.27 25.37 -31.04
CA ARG A 511 -19.07 24.75 -31.64
C ARG A 511 -19.30 23.29 -32.09
N ASP A 512 -20.53 22.79 -32.09
CA ASP A 512 -20.87 21.39 -32.38
C ASP A 512 -20.70 20.98 -33.86
N ARG A 513 -19.44 20.76 -34.26
CA ARG A 513 -19.10 20.32 -35.63
C ARG A 513 -19.67 18.95 -36.01
N LYS A 514 -19.95 18.09 -35.03
CA LYS A 514 -20.41 16.70 -35.25
C LYS A 514 -21.95 16.58 -35.16
N GLY A 515 -22.66 17.67 -34.89
CA GLY A 515 -24.12 17.69 -34.73
C GLY A 515 -24.62 16.82 -33.57
N LEU A 516 -23.76 16.54 -32.58
CA LEU A 516 -24.07 15.65 -31.46
C LEU A 516 -25.04 16.30 -30.47
N TYR A 517 -24.89 17.60 -30.19
CA TYR A 517 -25.79 18.36 -29.33
C TYR A 517 -27.17 18.50 -29.98
N ALA A 518 -27.24 18.77 -31.29
CA ALA A 518 -28.50 18.81 -32.01
C ALA A 518 -29.25 17.46 -31.96
N LYS A 519 -28.53 16.34 -32.18
CA LYS A 519 -29.09 14.99 -32.07
C LYS A 519 -29.52 14.63 -30.65
N ALA A 520 -28.79 15.10 -29.64
CA ALA A 520 -29.14 14.91 -28.23
C ALA A 520 -30.42 15.70 -27.86
N ARG A 521 -30.51 16.97 -28.24
CA ARG A 521 -31.70 17.82 -28.05
C ARG A 521 -32.94 17.26 -28.76
N ALA A 522 -32.76 16.63 -29.91
CA ALA A 522 -33.82 15.94 -30.64
C ALA A 522 -34.20 14.55 -30.06
N GLY A 523 -33.59 14.12 -28.95
CA GLY A 523 -33.88 12.84 -28.31
C GLY A 523 -33.33 11.59 -29.03
N ILE A 524 -32.54 11.78 -30.10
CA ILE A 524 -31.93 10.70 -30.88
C ILE A 524 -30.79 10.06 -30.09
N LEU A 525 -29.98 10.88 -29.40
CA LEU A 525 -28.95 10.41 -28.46
C LEU A 525 -29.51 10.46 -27.03
N LYS A 526 -29.98 9.31 -26.53
CA LYS A 526 -30.69 9.22 -25.25
C LYS A 526 -29.84 9.59 -24.03
N GLN A 527 -28.53 9.35 -24.07
CA GLN A 527 -27.58 9.55 -22.97
C GLN A 527 -26.43 10.43 -23.45
N PHE A 528 -26.57 11.76 -23.36
CA PHE A 528 -25.55 12.70 -23.80
C PHE A 528 -25.16 13.65 -22.66
N THR A 529 -23.86 13.73 -22.39
CA THR A 529 -23.30 14.53 -21.28
C THR A 529 -23.61 16.00 -21.42
N GLY A 530 -24.13 16.62 -20.36
CA GLY A 530 -24.51 18.03 -20.30
C GLY A 530 -25.92 18.31 -20.81
N ILE A 531 -26.65 17.29 -21.28
CA ILE A 531 -28.05 17.41 -21.75
C ILE A 531 -28.93 16.43 -20.97
N SER A 532 -28.73 15.13 -21.16
CA SER A 532 -29.50 14.06 -20.49
C SER A 532 -28.69 13.25 -19.47
N ASP A 533 -27.35 13.25 -19.57
CA ASP A 533 -26.45 12.75 -18.52
C ASP A 533 -25.74 13.92 -17.82
N PRO A 534 -25.48 13.83 -16.50
CA PRO A 534 -24.81 14.89 -15.75
C PRO A 534 -23.32 15.02 -16.11
N TYR A 535 -22.79 16.24 -15.93
CA TYR A 535 -21.37 16.52 -15.87
C TYR A 535 -21.04 17.04 -14.46
N GLU A 536 -20.34 16.24 -13.66
CA GLU A 536 -19.91 16.61 -12.32
C GLU A 536 -18.66 17.47 -12.42
N VAL A 537 -18.83 18.78 -12.26
CA VAL A 537 -17.74 19.77 -12.33
C VAL A 537 -16.64 19.40 -11.32
N PRO A 538 -15.36 19.34 -11.73
CA PRO A 538 -14.25 19.11 -10.81
C PRO A 538 -14.22 20.17 -9.71
N GLU A 539 -14.10 19.75 -8.44
CA GLU A 539 -14.04 20.67 -7.29
C GLU A 539 -12.64 21.29 -7.14
N ASN A 540 -11.60 20.44 -7.18
CA ASN A 540 -10.21 20.83 -6.92
C ASN A 540 -9.26 20.48 -8.08
N PRO A 541 -9.53 20.92 -9.33
CA PRO A 541 -8.60 20.69 -10.42
C PRO A 541 -7.34 21.55 -10.22
N GLU A 542 -6.17 21.05 -10.64
CA GLU A 542 -4.92 21.82 -10.62
C GLU A 542 -5.02 23.10 -11.48
N MET A 543 -5.88 23.08 -12.51
CA MET A 543 -6.12 24.22 -13.38
C MET A 543 -7.55 24.25 -13.94
N ARG A 544 -8.15 25.46 -13.99
CA ARG A 544 -9.38 25.74 -14.74
C ARG A 544 -9.06 26.61 -15.96
N LEU A 545 -9.61 26.23 -17.10
CA LEU A 545 -9.46 26.92 -18.38
C LEU A 545 -10.82 27.22 -18.98
N ASP A 546 -11.06 28.48 -19.35
CA ASP A 546 -12.16 28.85 -20.23
C ASP A 546 -11.59 29.13 -21.63
N THR A 547 -12.19 28.53 -22.66
CA THR A 547 -11.76 28.65 -24.06
C THR A 547 -12.67 29.55 -24.88
N THR A 548 -13.55 30.32 -24.24
CA THR A 548 -14.46 31.26 -24.91
C THR A 548 -13.68 32.30 -25.72
N ASP A 549 -12.77 33.02 -25.06
CA ASP A 549 -11.96 34.10 -25.65
C ASP A 549 -10.46 33.78 -25.72
N ALA A 550 -10.07 32.52 -25.47
CA ALA A 550 -8.68 32.09 -25.49
C ALA A 550 -8.39 31.21 -26.71
N THR A 551 -7.29 31.49 -27.41
CA THR A 551 -6.82 30.60 -28.47
C THR A 551 -6.30 29.28 -27.89
N PRO A 552 -6.26 28.18 -28.67
CA PRO A 552 -5.66 26.93 -28.23
C PRO A 552 -4.19 27.09 -27.81
N ASP A 553 -3.44 27.94 -28.52
CA ASP A 553 -2.03 28.24 -28.22
C ASP A 553 -1.86 28.95 -26.88
N MET A 554 -2.65 30.00 -26.62
CA MET A 554 -2.67 30.70 -25.33
C MET A 554 -3.04 29.74 -24.19
N SER A 555 -4.05 28.89 -24.41
CA SER A 555 -4.48 27.90 -23.42
C SER A 555 -3.38 26.89 -23.12
N ALA A 556 -2.73 26.34 -24.15
CA ALA A 556 -1.61 25.42 -24.00
C ALA A 556 -0.41 26.08 -23.30
N HIS A 557 -0.09 27.33 -23.62
CA HIS A 557 1.00 28.06 -22.96
C HIS A 557 0.72 28.28 -21.47
N ARG A 558 -0.52 28.61 -21.08
CA ARG A 558 -0.89 28.68 -19.66
C ARG A 558 -0.72 27.34 -18.93
N ILE A 559 -0.94 26.21 -19.60
CA ILE A 559 -0.66 24.88 -19.03
C ILE A 559 0.84 24.68 -18.85
N ILE A 560 1.69 25.09 -19.79
CA ILE A 560 3.16 25.04 -19.64
C ILE A 560 3.60 25.83 -18.40
N VAL A 561 3.15 27.08 -18.24
CA VAL A 561 3.45 27.90 -17.06
C VAL A 561 2.97 27.24 -15.77
N LYS A 562 1.81 26.58 -15.80
CA LYS A 562 1.33 25.80 -14.65
C LYS A 562 2.26 24.63 -14.33
N LEU A 563 2.71 23.88 -15.33
CA LEU A 563 3.63 22.75 -15.17
C LEU A 563 5.01 23.20 -14.65
N GLU A 564 5.51 24.37 -15.07
CA GLU A 564 6.70 25.03 -14.51
C GLU A 564 6.50 25.36 -13.03
N SER A 565 5.37 26.00 -12.67
CA SER A 565 5.08 26.35 -11.26
C SER A 565 4.96 25.13 -10.34
N LEU A 566 4.63 23.96 -10.91
CA LEU A 566 4.55 22.68 -10.19
C LEU A 566 5.90 21.93 -10.19
N GLY A 567 6.91 22.43 -10.90
CA GLY A 567 8.26 21.87 -10.97
C GLY A 567 8.42 20.69 -11.93
N PHE A 568 7.42 20.41 -12.78
CA PHE A 568 7.51 19.35 -13.79
C PHE A 568 8.29 19.78 -15.03
N ILE A 569 8.40 21.08 -15.25
CA ILE A 569 9.20 21.71 -16.30
C ILE A 569 10.20 22.66 -15.61
N LYS A 570 11.38 22.80 -16.20
CA LYS A 570 12.46 23.66 -15.71
C LYS A 570 12.64 24.87 -16.61
#